data_AF-A0A0P4R847-F1
#
_entry.id   AF-A0A0P4R847-F1
#
_cell.length_a   1.000
_cell.length_b   1.000
_cell.length_c   1.000
_cell.angle_alpha   90.00
_cell.angle_beta   90.00
_cell.angle_gamma   90.00
#
_symmetry.space_group_name_H-M   'P 1'
#
loop_
_entity.id
_entity.type
_entity.pdbx_description
1 polymer ?
#
loop_
_entity_poly.entity_id
_entity_poly.type
_entity_poly.pdbx_seq_one_letter_code
_entity_poly.pdbx_strand_id
1 'polypeptide(L)'
;MPRLYGFDDQSRQRLRDDEVDPLRQMVSRALAGQSNADIALWANGEGYRGTLGGEWKDASVGRLFRNPAIAGLRYDENGELVDAGHPGAITREEFEALQERDKSRKTADADAPYDYLLVDGASQCGKCTQALQGARTNAGTPGYRCRPKSKQGRGGCGEVRMDAELLENYVGEYVVAELLKPGIRDQIQAARVAVRAEVKKLEAEAKDLEGRRTEAATLYGKRQISSDAFVTADGEITANLKDIRSRIRYAEQMANFSLGSAKDLVRWWNTAPHSSKRAITRLLLKKVEVFPASARGVRTVEPGRVVLHWRKLSRVSDGG
;
A
#
# COMPACT_ATOMS: atom_id res chain seq x y z
N MET A 1 23.13 18.36 -14.54
CA MET A 1 22.53 17.00 -14.55
C MET A 1 23.49 16.06 -15.24
N PRO A 2 23.55 14.76 -14.90
CA PRO A 2 24.37 13.83 -15.67
C PRO A 2 23.82 13.68 -17.10
N ARG A 3 24.72 13.43 -18.07
CA ARG A 3 24.35 13.12 -19.45
C ARG A 3 23.55 11.82 -19.54
N LEU A 4 22.82 11.63 -20.64
CA LEU A 4 22.13 10.38 -20.95
C LEU A 4 23.13 9.36 -21.51
N TYR A 5 22.99 8.08 -21.13
CA TYR A 5 23.82 7.00 -21.65
C TYR A 5 23.61 6.84 -23.16
N GLY A 6 24.69 6.72 -23.93
CA GLY A 6 24.68 6.73 -25.39
C GLY A 6 24.92 8.10 -26.04
N PHE A 7 25.04 9.17 -25.24
CA PHE A 7 25.26 10.54 -25.72
C PHE A 7 26.47 11.18 -25.07
N ASP A 8 27.19 12.02 -25.82
CA ASP A 8 28.39 12.72 -25.36
C ASP A 8 28.08 13.76 -24.29
N ASP A 9 26.95 14.46 -24.42
CA ASP A 9 26.57 15.56 -23.54
C ASP A 9 25.04 15.67 -23.37
N GLN A 10 24.59 16.74 -22.71
CA GLN A 10 23.16 16.99 -22.48
C GLN A 10 22.42 17.51 -23.71
N SER A 11 23.11 18.02 -24.74
CA SER A 11 22.51 18.51 -25.98
C SER A 11 21.96 17.38 -26.86
N ARG A 12 22.47 16.16 -26.65
CA ARG A 12 22.09 14.93 -27.37
C ARG A 12 22.32 15.01 -28.88
N GLN A 13 23.12 15.97 -29.35
CA GLN A 13 23.42 16.17 -30.76
C GLN A 13 24.38 15.11 -31.31
N ARG A 14 25.21 14.52 -30.44
CA ARG A 14 26.20 13.52 -30.81
C ARG A 14 26.04 12.24 -29.99
N LEU A 15 25.99 11.12 -30.71
CA LEU A 15 26.02 9.78 -30.14
C LEU A 15 27.45 9.40 -29.76
N ARG A 16 27.56 8.62 -28.69
CA ARG A 16 28.84 8.19 -28.13
C ARG A 16 29.06 6.71 -28.44
N ASP A 17 30.00 6.44 -29.35
CA ASP A 17 30.17 5.11 -29.95
C ASP A 17 30.42 3.98 -28.93
N ASP A 18 31.18 4.25 -27.85
CA ASP A 18 31.48 3.28 -26.79
C ASP A 18 30.25 2.89 -25.92
N GLU A 19 29.14 3.64 -25.99
CA GLU A 19 27.92 3.42 -25.20
C GLU A 19 26.70 3.06 -26.06
N VAL A 20 26.70 3.41 -27.35
CA VAL A 20 25.60 3.10 -28.28
C VAL A 20 25.47 1.61 -28.52
N ASP A 21 26.58 0.92 -28.80
CA ASP A 21 26.58 -0.52 -29.05
C ASP A 21 26.11 -1.31 -27.81
N PRO A 22 26.62 -1.04 -26.59
CA PRO A 22 26.08 -1.62 -25.36
C PRO A 22 24.58 -1.36 -25.19
N LEU A 23 24.12 -0.12 -25.42
CA LEU A 23 22.71 0.23 -25.31
C LEU A 23 21.84 -0.58 -26.29
N ARG A 24 22.24 -0.70 -27.55
CA ARG A 24 21.54 -1.51 -28.55
C ARG A 24 21.50 -2.99 -28.17
N GLN A 25 22.59 -3.53 -27.65
CA GLN A 25 22.62 -4.91 -27.15
C GLN A 25 21.72 -5.11 -25.92
N MET A 26 21.70 -4.16 -24.99
CA MET A 26 20.79 -4.19 -23.85
C MET A 26 19.32 -4.20 -24.32
N VAL A 27 18.98 -3.38 -25.32
CA VAL A 27 17.64 -3.31 -25.90
C VAL A 27 17.29 -4.60 -26.64
N SER A 28 18.17 -5.13 -27.49
CA SER A 28 17.98 -6.41 -28.18
C SER A 28 17.71 -7.56 -27.21
N ARG A 29 18.51 -7.68 -26.13
CA ARG A 29 18.30 -8.67 -25.06
C ARG A 29 16.95 -8.50 -24.36
N ALA A 30 16.54 -7.25 -24.14
CA ALA A 30 15.25 -6.94 -23.53
C ALA A 30 14.08 -7.36 -24.42
N LEU A 31 14.18 -7.12 -25.73
CA LEU A 31 13.17 -7.52 -26.72
C LEU A 31 13.16 -9.04 -26.96
N ALA A 32 14.29 -9.72 -26.72
CA ALA A 32 14.38 -11.18 -26.65
C ALA A 32 13.82 -11.79 -25.35
N GLY A 33 13.26 -10.98 -24.44
CA GLY A 33 12.57 -11.44 -23.24
C GLY A 33 13.44 -11.57 -21.97
N GLN A 34 14.71 -11.14 -22.00
CA GLN A 34 15.54 -11.15 -20.79
C GLN A 34 15.03 -10.13 -19.75
N SER A 35 15.17 -10.47 -18.47
CA SER A 35 14.82 -9.55 -17.39
C SER A 35 15.82 -8.39 -17.33
N ASN A 36 15.36 -7.24 -16.83
CA ASN A 36 16.24 -6.08 -16.62
C ASN A 36 17.38 -6.38 -15.63
N ALA A 37 17.18 -7.33 -14.71
CA ALA A 37 18.20 -7.79 -13.77
C ALA A 37 19.29 -8.60 -14.49
N ASP A 38 18.90 -9.52 -15.38
CA ASP A 38 19.85 -10.32 -16.17
C ASP A 38 20.63 -9.43 -17.15
N ILE A 39 19.97 -8.44 -17.75
CA ILE A 39 20.62 -7.44 -18.61
C ILE A 39 21.64 -6.62 -17.81
N ALA A 40 21.31 -6.22 -16.58
CA ALA A 40 22.24 -5.51 -15.72
C ALA A 40 23.45 -6.38 -15.33
N LEU A 41 23.22 -7.65 -15.00
CA LEU A 41 24.28 -8.62 -14.70
C LEU A 41 25.21 -8.82 -15.91
N TRP A 42 24.65 -9.03 -17.09
CA TRP A 42 25.41 -9.15 -18.34
C TRP A 42 26.22 -7.89 -18.61
N ALA A 43 25.58 -6.71 -18.61
CA ALA A 43 26.27 -5.45 -18.91
C ALA A 43 27.42 -5.17 -17.94
N ASN A 44 27.24 -5.50 -16.65
CA ASN A 44 28.31 -5.36 -15.67
C ASN A 44 29.46 -6.35 -15.89
N GLY A 45 29.14 -7.58 -16.30
CA GLY A 45 30.10 -8.64 -16.63
C GLY A 45 30.97 -8.31 -17.85
N GLU A 46 30.39 -7.65 -18.86
CA GLU A 46 31.11 -7.10 -20.02
C GLU A 46 31.92 -5.84 -19.70
N GLY A 47 31.86 -5.35 -18.46
CA GLY A 47 32.58 -4.15 -18.04
C GLY A 47 31.87 -2.83 -18.36
N TYR A 48 30.66 -2.85 -18.91
CA TYR A 48 29.89 -1.63 -19.15
C TYR A 48 29.43 -0.99 -17.83
N ARG A 49 29.50 0.34 -17.75
CA ARG A 49 29.13 1.12 -16.57
C ARG A 49 28.24 2.28 -16.97
N GLY A 50 27.43 2.78 -16.04
CA GLY A 50 26.60 3.97 -16.27
C GLY A 50 27.43 5.24 -16.42
N THR A 51 26.77 6.36 -16.76
CA THR A 51 27.45 7.65 -17.08
C THR A 51 28.28 8.26 -15.94
N LEU A 52 28.10 7.78 -14.70
CA LEU A 52 28.89 8.17 -13.52
C LEU A 52 29.84 7.05 -13.04
N GLY A 53 30.11 6.04 -13.86
CA GLY A 53 31.01 4.92 -13.55
C GLY A 53 30.42 3.82 -12.66
N GLY A 54 29.17 3.97 -12.21
CA GLY A 54 28.49 2.96 -11.39
C GLY A 54 28.02 1.73 -12.16
N GLU A 55 27.86 0.61 -11.46
CA GLU A 55 27.26 -0.61 -12.00
C GLU A 55 25.80 -0.42 -12.41
N TRP A 56 25.39 -1.14 -13.45
CA TRP A 56 24.00 -1.30 -13.82
C TRP A 56 23.23 -2.08 -12.76
N LYS A 57 22.01 -1.63 -12.48
CA LYS A 57 21.03 -2.30 -11.62
C LYS A 57 19.74 -2.44 -12.41
N ASP A 58 18.91 -3.42 -12.04
CA ASP A 58 17.56 -3.59 -12.61
C ASP A 58 16.81 -2.25 -12.76
N ALA A 59 16.80 -1.46 -11.67
CA ALA A 59 16.14 -0.16 -11.66
C ALA A 59 16.76 0.88 -12.61
N SER A 60 18.07 0.86 -12.85
CA SER A 60 18.72 1.82 -13.76
C SER A 60 18.52 1.42 -15.23
N VAL A 61 18.56 0.12 -15.55
CA VAL A 61 18.20 -0.42 -16.87
C VAL A 61 16.75 -0.06 -17.20
N GLY A 62 15.82 -0.32 -16.27
CA GLY A 62 14.41 0.02 -16.46
C GLY A 62 14.17 1.53 -16.61
N ARG A 63 14.95 2.38 -15.94
CA ARG A 63 14.85 3.84 -16.11
C ARG A 63 15.34 4.27 -17.50
N LEU A 64 16.42 3.68 -17.99
CA LEU A 64 16.96 3.97 -19.32
C LEU A 64 15.94 3.61 -20.41
N PHE A 65 15.38 2.40 -20.37
CA PHE A 65 14.41 1.92 -21.37
C PHE A 65 13.09 2.70 -21.43
N ARG A 66 12.73 3.44 -20.38
CA ARG A 66 11.54 4.31 -20.35
C ARG A 66 11.81 5.73 -20.83
N ASN A 67 13.05 6.08 -21.14
CA ASN A 67 13.40 7.43 -21.56
C ASN A 67 13.29 7.57 -23.08
N PRO A 68 12.30 8.29 -23.63
CA PRO A 68 12.10 8.41 -25.08
C PRO A 68 13.28 9.03 -25.83
N ALA A 69 14.14 9.78 -25.13
CA ALA A 69 15.32 10.39 -25.73
C ALA A 69 16.34 9.34 -26.22
N ILE A 70 16.33 8.09 -25.75
CA ILE A 70 17.23 7.07 -26.31
C ILE A 70 16.89 6.74 -27.78
N ALA A 71 15.67 7.08 -28.22
CA ALA A 71 15.17 6.87 -29.57
C ALA A 71 15.01 8.16 -30.38
N GLY A 72 15.54 9.29 -29.91
CA GLY A 72 15.34 10.59 -30.57
C GLY A 72 13.93 11.16 -30.37
N LEU A 73 13.18 10.66 -29.39
CA LEU A 73 11.77 11.01 -29.17
C LEU A 73 11.56 11.81 -27.89
N ARG A 74 10.42 12.49 -27.81
CA ARG A 74 9.91 13.17 -26.61
C ARG A 74 8.39 13.07 -26.53
N TYR A 75 7.85 13.29 -25.33
CA TYR A 75 6.41 13.47 -25.15
C TYR A 75 6.05 14.95 -25.41
N ASP A 76 4.94 15.17 -26.12
CA ASP A 76 4.33 16.50 -26.26
C ASP A 76 3.40 16.83 -25.08
N GLU A 77 2.69 17.96 -25.14
CA GLU A 77 1.75 18.39 -24.10
C GLU A 77 0.54 17.47 -23.96
N ASN A 78 0.22 16.69 -25.00
CA ASN A 78 -0.88 15.73 -25.03
C ASN A 78 -0.44 14.31 -24.60
N GLY A 79 0.86 14.10 -24.39
CA GLY A 79 1.44 12.81 -24.02
C GLY A 79 1.73 11.88 -25.21
N GLU A 80 1.77 12.41 -26.44
CA GLU A 80 2.10 11.66 -27.66
C GLU A 80 3.61 11.65 -27.93
N LEU A 81 4.12 10.56 -28.52
CA LEU A 81 5.54 10.40 -28.87
C LEU A 81 5.86 11.11 -30.18
N VAL A 82 6.45 12.29 -30.09
CA VAL A 82 6.90 13.11 -31.22
C VAL A 82 8.43 13.11 -31.36
N ASP A 83 8.91 13.50 -32.53
CA ASP A 83 10.34 13.70 -32.79
C ASP A 83 10.91 14.81 -31.88
N ALA A 84 12.07 14.55 -31.28
CA ALA A 84 12.78 15.49 -30.41
C ALA A 84 13.85 16.33 -31.12
N GLY A 85 14.10 16.10 -32.41
CA GLY A 85 15.07 16.85 -33.22
C GLY A 85 16.52 16.49 -32.93
N HIS A 86 16.78 15.29 -32.40
CA HIS A 86 18.14 14.79 -32.12
C HIS A 86 18.23 13.30 -32.47
N PRO A 87 19.43 12.77 -32.77
CA PRO A 87 19.58 11.36 -33.10
C PRO A 87 19.14 10.44 -31.95
N GLY A 88 18.60 9.28 -32.31
CA GLY A 88 18.34 8.16 -31.40
C GLY A 88 19.45 7.12 -31.46
N ALA A 89 19.84 6.57 -30.31
CA ALA A 89 20.71 5.40 -30.26
C ALA A 89 19.97 4.13 -30.72
N ILE A 90 18.65 4.09 -30.51
CA ILE A 90 17.74 3.05 -31.02
C ILE A 90 16.66 3.66 -31.90
N THR A 91 15.91 2.82 -32.58
CA THR A 91 14.77 3.20 -33.44
C THR A 91 13.50 3.49 -32.63
N ARG A 92 12.53 4.16 -33.26
CA ARG A 92 11.19 4.37 -32.69
C ARG A 92 10.51 3.04 -32.40
N GLU A 93 10.58 2.12 -33.34
CA GLU A 93 9.94 0.81 -33.29
C GLU A 93 10.48 -0.01 -32.12
N GLU A 94 11.80 0.01 -31.91
CA GLU A 94 12.42 -0.63 -30.73
C GLU A 94 11.94 0.01 -29.42
N PHE A 95 11.82 1.34 -29.36
CA PHE A 95 11.32 2.03 -28.17
C PHE A 95 9.86 1.71 -27.87
N GLU A 96 9.00 1.71 -28.90
CA GLU A 96 7.60 1.34 -28.76
C GLU A 96 7.45 -0.13 -28.32
N ALA A 97 8.30 -1.03 -28.82
CA ALA A 97 8.36 -2.42 -28.36
C ALA A 97 8.84 -2.54 -26.90
N LEU A 98 9.79 -1.70 -26.44
CA LEU A 98 10.18 -1.63 -25.02
C LEU A 98 9.00 -1.19 -24.15
N GLN A 99 8.19 -0.24 -24.62
CA GLN A 99 7.01 0.26 -23.91
C GLN A 99 5.92 -0.81 -23.84
N GLU A 100 5.70 -1.54 -24.91
CA GLU A 100 4.75 -2.67 -24.93
C GLU A 100 5.21 -3.81 -24.01
N ARG A 101 6.52 -4.08 -23.94
CA ARG A 101 7.10 -5.00 -22.93
C ARG A 101 6.85 -4.52 -21.49
N ASP A 102 6.89 -3.21 -21.23
CA ASP A 102 6.60 -2.66 -19.89
C ASP A 102 5.10 -2.73 -19.55
N LYS A 103 4.22 -2.46 -20.53
CA LYS A 103 2.77 -2.60 -20.39
C LYS A 103 2.36 -4.06 -20.16
N SER A 104 2.84 -4.98 -20.99
CA SER A 104 2.59 -6.42 -20.84
C SER A 104 3.10 -6.98 -19.52
N ARG A 105 4.22 -6.46 -18.98
CA ARG A 105 4.68 -6.79 -17.62
C ARG A 105 3.81 -6.19 -16.51
N LYS A 106 3.16 -5.04 -16.73
CA LYS A 106 2.17 -4.47 -15.80
C LYS A 106 0.84 -5.24 -15.84
N THR A 107 0.53 -5.89 -16.95
CA THR A 107 -0.69 -6.70 -17.13
C THR A 107 -0.47 -8.19 -16.92
N ALA A 108 0.78 -8.67 -16.84
CA ALA A 108 1.09 -10.04 -16.46
C ALA A 108 0.49 -10.29 -15.06
N ASP A 109 -0.44 -11.25 -15.00
CA ASP A 109 -1.36 -11.53 -13.89
C ASP A 109 -0.89 -10.96 -12.56
N ALA A 110 -1.38 -9.77 -12.20
CA ALA A 110 -1.30 -9.36 -10.82
C ALA A 110 -2.01 -10.44 -10.02
N ASP A 111 -1.25 -11.17 -9.18
CA ASP A 111 -1.81 -12.17 -8.27
C ASP A 111 -3.13 -11.64 -7.72
N ALA A 112 -4.21 -12.42 -7.86
CA ALA A 112 -5.54 -12.02 -7.43
C ALA A 112 -5.46 -11.33 -6.05
N PRO A 113 -6.08 -10.16 -5.85
CA PRO A 113 -5.91 -9.39 -4.63
C PRO A 113 -6.24 -10.26 -3.41
N TYR A 114 -5.31 -10.34 -2.46
CA TYR A 114 -5.55 -11.06 -1.22
C TYR A 114 -6.39 -10.20 -0.28
N ASP A 115 -7.51 -10.73 0.21
CA ASP A 115 -8.46 -9.99 1.04
C ASP A 115 -8.09 -10.07 2.54
N TYR A 116 -7.05 -9.33 2.92
CA TYR A 116 -6.47 -9.36 4.28
C TYR A 116 -7.47 -9.05 5.40
N LEU A 117 -7.62 -9.94 6.39
CA LEU A 117 -8.53 -9.75 7.52
C LEU A 117 -8.10 -8.62 8.49
N LEU A 118 -6.80 -8.42 8.69
CA LEU A 118 -6.21 -7.65 9.80
C LEU A 118 -5.47 -6.38 9.36
N VAL A 119 -5.85 -5.79 8.23
CA VAL A 119 -5.32 -4.49 7.76
C VAL A 119 -5.99 -3.30 8.46
N ASP A 120 -5.68 -2.08 8.02
CA ASP A 120 -6.46 -0.90 8.41
C ASP A 120 -6.47 -0.61 9.93
N GLY A 121 -5.34 -0.92 10.57
CA GLY A 121 -5.12 -0.71 12.01
C GLY A 121 -5.62 -1.86 12.90
N ALA A 122 -6.18 -2.94 12.34
CA ALA A 122 -6.57 -4.11 13.11
C ALA A 122 -5.35 -4.88 13.68
N SER A 123 -4.20 -4.82 12.99
CA SER A 123 -2.93 -5.38 13.49
C SER A 123 -1.82 -4.34 13.62
N GLN A 124 -0.95 -4.53 14.62
CA GLN A 124 0.16 -3.64 14.98
C GLN A 124 1.46 -4.42 15.22
N CYS A 125 2.58 -3.75 14.97
CA CYS A 125 3.90 -4.25 15.30
C CYS A 125 4.12 -4.21 16.81
N GLY A 126 4.37 -5.37 17.44
CA GLY A 126 4.67 -5.47 18.87
C GLY A 126 5.98 -4.80 19.30
N LYS A 127 6.89 -4.48 18.35
CA LYS A 127 8.13 -3.75 18.63
C LYS A 127 8.01 -2.24 18.56
N CYS A 128 7.36 -1.72 17.51
CA CYS A 128 7.39 -0.28 17.19
C CYS A 128 6.00 0.34 17.02
N THR A 129 4.94 -0.37 17.40
CA THR A 129 3.52 0.02 17.46
C THR A 129 2.86 0.46 16.15
N GLN A 130 3.62 0.62 15.07
CA GLN A 130 3.12 0.92 13.73
C GLN A 130 2.17 -0.17 13.23
N ALA A 131 1.11 0.23 12.54
CA ALA A 131 0.15 -0.69 11.92
C ALA A 131 0.86 -1.60 10.91
N LEU A 132 0.55 -2.90 10.95
CA LEU A 132 1.03 -3.82 9.92
C LEU A 132 0.25 -3.60 8.64
N GLN A 133 0.89 -3.89 7.52
CA GLN A 133 0.28 -3.76 6.20
C GLN A 133 0.37 -5.10 5.48
N GLY A 134 -0.64 -5.38 4.66
CA GLY A 134 -0.60 -6.49 3.71
C GLY A 134 0.59 -6.32 2.75
N ALA A 135 1.33 -7.40 2.55
CA ALA A 135 2.48 -7.46 1.66
C ALA A 135 2.78 -8.91 1.27
N ARG A 136 2.93 -9.15 -0.03
CA ARG A 136 3.38 -10.45 -0.55
C ARG A 136 4.89 -10.65 -0.33
N THR A 137 5.34 -11.90 -0.28
CA THR A 137 6.75 -12.26 -0.39
C THR A 137 7.17 -12.18 -1.86
N ASN A 138 8.47 -12.34 -2.15
CA ASN A 138 8.94 -12.45 -3.54
C ASN A 138 8.37 -13.70 -4.24
N ALA A 139 7.95 -14.72 -3.49
CA ALA A 139 7.30 -15.92 -4.00
C ALA A 139 5.76 -15.77 -4.09
N GLY A 140 5.23 -14.55 -4.00
CA GLY A 140 3.79 -14.27 -4.08
C GLY A 140 3.00 -14.55 -2.79
N THR A 141 3.56 -15.23 -1.79
CA THR A 141 2.83 -15.58 -0.56
C THR A 141 2.35 -14.34 0.21
N PRO A 142 1.03 -14.20 0.50
CA PRO A 142 0.48 -13.07 1.22
C PRO A 142 0.93 -13.06 2.69
N GLY A 143 1.12 -11.86 3.25
CA GLY A 143 1.57 -11.73 4.64
C GLY A 143 1.37 -10.34 5.20
N TYR A 144 1.49 -10.26 6.52
CA TYR A 144 1.53 -9.00 7.25
C TYR A 144 2.96 -8.60 7.50
N ARG A 145 3.30 -7.33 7.25
CA ARG A 145 4.62 -6.80 7.59
C ARG A 145 4.55 -5.42 8.22
N CYS A 146 5.46 -5.20 9.15
CA CYS A 146 5.84 -3.86 9.55
C CYS A 146 6.68 -3.28 8.42
N ARG A 147 6.19 -2.24 7.73
CA ARG A 147 6.94 -1.65 6.61
C ARG A 147 8.17 -0.91 7.16
N PRO A 148 9.38 -1.13 6.63
CA PRO A 148 10.57 -0.40 7.06
C PRO A 148 10.42 1.09 6.79
N LYS A 149 11.10 1.92 7.59
CA LYS A 149 11.12 3.37 7.41
C LYS A 149 11.55 3.73 5.98
N SER A 150 10.78 4.61 5.34
CA SER A 150 11.14 5.21 4.07
C SER A 150 12.28 6.23 4.24
N LYS A 151 12.83 6.72 3.12
CA LYS A 151 13.84 7.79 3.14
C LYS A 151 13.34 9.08 3.82
N GLN A 152 12.02 9.28 3.86
CA GLN A 152 11.35 10.40 4.53
C GLN A 152 11.01 10.08 6.00
N GLY A 153 11.58 9.01 6.57
CA GLY A 153 11.37 8.61 7.97
C GLY A 153 10.01 7.97 8.28
N ARG A 154 9.13 7.82 7.28
CA ARG A 154 7.77 7.26 7.46
C ARG A 154 7.80 5.74 7.43
N GLY A 155 7.21 5.08 8.43
CA GLY A 155 7.11 3.62 8.50
C GLY A 155 7.49 3.08 9.89
N GLY A 156 7.61 1.77 9.99
CA GLY A 156 8.04 1.06 11.19
C GLY A 156 9.41 0.39 11.06
N CYS A 157 9.69 -0.57 11.93
CA CYS A 157 11.03 -1.16 12.07
C CYS A 157 11.45 -2.11 10.94
N GLY A 158 10.50 -2.70 10.19
CA GLY A 158 10.85 -3.69 9.16
C GLY A 158 11.11 -5.10 9.67
N GLU A 159 11.12 -5.32 10.98
CA GLU A 159 11.55 -6.58 11.61
C GLU A 159 10.41 -7.58 11.86
N VAL A 160 9.15 -7.12 11.83
CA VAL A 160 8.00 -8.00 12.02
C VAL A 160 7.42 -8.38 10.67
N ARG A 161 7.36 -9.69 10.42
CA ARG A 161 6.63 -10.29 9.31
C ARG A 161 5.95 -11.58 9.77
N MET A 162 4.76 -11.83 9.27
CA MET A 162 4.02 -13.07 9.48
C MET A 162 3.23 -13.44 8.22
N ASP A 163 3.12 -14.73 7.95
CA ASP A 163 2.25 -15.25 6.89
C ASP A 163 0.78 -14.88 7.18
N ALA A 164 0.02 -14.56 6.13
CA ALA A 164 -1.35 -14.07 6.29
C ALA A 164 -2.29 -15.18 6.77
N GLU A 165 -2.27 -16.34 6.12
CA GLU A 165 -3.12 -17.47 6.48
C GLU A 165 -2.83 -17.95 7.91
N LEU A 166 -1.55 -18.08 8.26
CA LEU A 166 -1.15 -18.48 9.61
C LEU A 166 -1.66 -17.52 10.68
N LEU A 167 -1.54 -16.20 10.47
CA LEU A 167 -2.01 -15.21 11.43
C LEU A 167 -3.54 -15.16 11.48
N GLU A 168 -4.20 -15.18 10.33
CA GLU A 168 -5.66 -15.05 10.24
C GLU A 168 -6.38 -16.28 10.80
N ASN A 169 -5.87 -17.49 10.56
CA ASN A 169 -6.40 -18.71 11.16
C ASN A 169 -6.24 -18.68 12.68
N TYR A 170 -5.05 -18.31 13.18
CA TYR A 170 -4.82 -18.16 14.61
C TYR A 170 -5.81 -17.17 15.24
N VAL A 171 -5.95 -15.96 14.68
CA VAL A 171 -6.92 -14.98 15.19
C VAL A 171 -8.35 -15.50 15.08
N GLY A 172 -8.68 -16.17 13.97
CA GLY A 172 -10.00 -16.74 13.70
C GLY A 172 -10.42 -17.77 14.73
N GLU A 173 -9.54 -18.66 15.17
CA GLU A 173 -9.83 -19.65 16.21
C GLU A 173 -10.28 -19.01 17.52
N TYR A 174 -9.56 -17.97 17.98
CA TYR A 174 -9.92 -17.23 19.19
C TYR A 174 -11.20 -16.43 19.01
N VAL A 175 -11.42 -15.81 17.85
CA VAL A 175 -12.67 -15.12 17.53
C VAL A 175 -13.85 -16.10 17.58
N VAL A 176 -13.72 -17.28 16.98
CA VAL A 176 -14.74 -18.33 17.02
C VAL A 176 -15.01 -18.81 18.44
N ALA A 177 -13.97 -19.00 19.26
CA ALA A 177 -14.12 -19.35 20.67
C ALA A 177 -14.90 -18.27 21.45
N GLU A 178 -14.68 -16.99 21.14
CA GLU A 178 -15.47 -15.89 21.74
C GLU A 178 -16.94 -15.94 21.30
N LEU A 179 -17.19 -16.25 20.02
CA LEU A 179 -18.54 -16.37 19.46
C LEU A 179 -19.32 -17.57 20.04
N LEU A 180 -18.67 -18.51 20.69
CA LEU A 180 -19.33 -19.62 21.38
C LEU A 180 -19.83 -19.25 22.78
N LYS A 181 -19.44 -18.09 23.33
CA LYS A 181 -19.84 -17.70 24.69
C LYS A 181 -21.34 -17.36 24.77
N PRO A 182 -22.03 -17.72 25.87
CA PRO A 182 -23.41 -17.32 26.09
C PRO A 182 -23.60 -15.80 26.07
N GLY A 183 -24.69 -15.32 25.46
CA GLY A 183 -25.04 -13.89 25.42
C GLY A 183 -24.18 -13.03 24.47
N ILE A 184 -23.19 -13.60 23.76
CA ILE A 184 -22.30 -12.82 22.88
C ILE A 184 -23.06 -12.15 21.73
N ARG A 185 -24.18 -12.72 21.27
CA ARG A 185 -25.02 -12.12 20.23
C ARG A 185 -25.62 -10.79 20.68
N ASP A 186 -26.19 -10.76 21.88
CA ASP A 186 -26.82 -9.56 22.41
C ASP A 186 -25.77 -8.50 22.69
N GLN A 187 -24.59 -8.91 23.16
CA GLN A 187 -23.43 -8.03 23.31
C GLN A 187 -22.95 -7.46 21.97
N ILE A 188 -22.86 -8.28 20.91
CA ILE A 188 -22.52 -7.82 19.56
C ILE A 188 -23.58 -6.84 19.05
N GLN A 189 -24.86 -7.15 19.23
CA GLN A 189 -25.95 -6.29 18.79
C GLN A 189 -25.95 -4.94 19.52
N ALA A 190 -25.79 -4.94 20.84
CA ALA A 190 -25.66 -3.73 21.64
C ALA A 190 -24.43 -2.91 21.21
N ALA A 191 -23.29 -3.56 20.98
CA ALA A 191 -22.08 -2.91 20.51
C ALA A 191 -22.27 -2.27 19.13
N ARG A 192 -22.95 -2.94 18.19
CA ARG A 192 -23.29 -2.36 16.88
C ARG A 192 -24.17 -1.13 17.00
N VAL A 193 -25.16 -1.13 17.90
CA VAL A 193 -26.00 0.04 18.17
C VAL A 193 -25.15 1.20 18.70
N ALA A 194 -24.26 0.94 19.66
CA ALA A 194 -23.34 1.94 20.20
C ALA A 194 -22.41 2.49 19.11
N VAL A 195 -21.84 1.63 18.26
CA VAL A 195 -21.00 2.04 17.14
C VAL A 195 -21.76 2.92 16.15
N ARG A 196 -23.02 2.61 15.82
CA ARG A 196 -23.86 3.46 14.96
C ARG A 196 -24.13 4.83 15.59
N ALA A 197 -24.33 4.90 16.89
CA ALA A 197 -24.49 6.17 17.59
C ALA A 197 -23.19 7.00 17.53
N GLU A 198 -22.03 6.35 17.64
CA GLU A 198 -20.72 7.01 17.48
C GLU A 198 -20.49 7.50 16.06
N VAL A 199 -20.85 6.71 15.03
CA VAL A 199 -20.78 7.15 13.61
C VAL A 199 -21.54 8.46 13.43
N LYS A 200 -22.78 8.56 13.93
CA LYS A 200 -23.58 9.80 13.84
C LYS A 200 -22.90 11.01 14.49
N LYS A 201 -22.20 10.80 15.62
CA LYS A 201 -21.44 11.88 16.28
C LYS A 201 -20.26 12.33 15.44
N LEU A 202 -19.49 11.38 14.90
CA LEU A 202 -18.34 11.66 14.04
C LEU A 202 -18.77 12.36 12.74
N GLU A 203 -19.90 11.97 12.15
CA GLU A 203 -20.47 12.64 10.98
C GLU A 203 -20.87 14.09 11.29
N ALA A 204 -21.47 14.34 12.46
CA ALA A 204 -21.78 15.71 12.89
C ALA A 204 -20.52 16.55 13.10
N GLU A 205 -19.46 15.98 13.70
CA GLU A 205 -18.16 16.64 13.87
C GLU A 205 -17.48 16.92 12.52
N ALA A 206 -17.53 15.98 11.57
CA ALA A 206 -17.01 16.18 10.22
C ALA A 206 -17.74 17.33 9.51
N LYS A 207 -19.07 17.39 9.65
CA LYS A 207 -19.90 18.46 9.07
C LYS A 207 -19.58 19.83 9.69
N ASP A 208 -19.36 19.89 11.00
CA ASP A 208 -18.95 21.12 11.69
C ASP A 208 -17.59 21.63 11.14
N LEU A 209 -16.60 20.74 11.03
CA LEU A 209 -15.29 21.08 10.47
C LEU A 209 -15.36 21.54 9.01
N GLU A 210 -16.20 20.91 8.18
CA GLU A 210 -16.46 21.36 6.81
C GLU A 210 -17.09 22.76 6.78
N GLY A 211 -17.99 23.04 7.73
CA GLY A 211 -18.57 24.38 7.94
C GLY A 211 -17.50 25.42 8.28
N ARG A 212 -16.65 25.13 9.28
CA ARG A 212 -15.53 26.00 9.70
C ARG A 212 -14.53 26.26 8.57
N ARG A 213 -14.26 25.24 7.75
CA ARG A 213 -13.41 25.39 6.55
C ARG A 213 -14.00 26.39 5.56
N THR A 214 -15.31 26.30 5.33
CA THR A 214 -16.05 27.19 4.43
C THR A 214 -16.11 28.63 4.96
N GLU A 215 -16.26 28.78 6.27
CA GLU A 215 -16.19 30.08 6.94
C GLU A 215 -14.80 30.72 6.77
N ALA A 216 -13.73 29.97 7.05
CA ALA A 216 -12.35 30.43 6.84
C ALA A 216 -12.10 30.88 5.39
N ALA A 217 -12.58 30.11 4.41
CA ALA A 217 -12.48 30.47 2.99
C ALA A 217 -13.25 31.77 2.66
N THR A 218 -14.42 31.98 3.28
CA THR A 218 -15.22 33.20 3.10
C THR A 218 -14.52 34.42 3.70
N LEU A 219 -13.93 34.29 4.90
CA LEU A 219 -13.17 35.35 5.55
C LEU A 219 -11.94 35.75 4.73
N TYR A 220 -11.24 34.77 4.16
CA TYR A 220 -10.11 35.02 3.25
C TYR A 220 -10.55 35.72 1.97
N GLY A 221 -11.63 35.25 1.32
CA GLY A 221 -12.19 35.87 0.12
C GLY A 221 -12.63 37.33 0.35
N LYS A 222 -13.12 37.65 1.56
CA LYS A 222 -13.46 39.01 2.00
C LYS A 222 -12.25 39.83 2.49
N ARG A 223 -11.03 39.28 2.42
CA ARG A 223 -9.77 39.89 2.90
C ARG A 223 -9.78 40.27 4.39
N GLN A 224 -10.57 39.54 5.20
CA GLN A 224 -10.64 39.76 6.65
C GLN A 224 -9.54 39.00 7.40
N ILE A 225 -8.94 37.99 6.77
CA ILE A 225 -7.78 37.26 7.29
C ILE A 225 -6.66 37.20 6.25
N SER A 226 -5.44 37.00 6.71
CA SER A 226 -4.27 36.82 5.84
C SER A 226 -4.29 35.45 5.16
N SER A 227 -3.54 35.33 4.05
CA SER A 227 -3.33 34.04 3.38
C SER A 227 -2.67 33.01 4.30
N ASP A 228 -1.70 33.45 5.12
CA ASP A 228 -0.99 32.57 6.07
C ASP A 228 -1.92 31.99 7.15
N ALA A 229 -2.80 32.83 7.69
CA ALA A 229 -3.82 32.40 8.66
C ALA A 229 -4.81 31.40 8.02
N PHE A 230 -5.23 31.66 6.78
CA PHE A 230 -6.11 30.75 6.05
C PHE A 230 -5.43 29.40 5.78
N VAL A 231 -4.20 29.40 5.24
CA VAL A 231 -3.45 28.18 4.91
C VAL A 231 -3.23 27.32 6.15
N THR A 232 -2.89 27.94 7.28
CA THR A 232 -2.71 27.23 8.56
C THR A 232 -4.00 26.58 9.01
N ALA A 233 -5.10 27.33 9.08
CA ALA A 233 -6.41 26.82 9.49
C ALA A 233 -6.94 25.72 8.54
N ASP A 234 -6.80 25.91 7.22
CA ASP A 234 -7.22 24.93 6.22
C ASP A 234 -6.43 23.62 6.34
N GLY A 235 -5.12 23.72 6.59
CA GLY A 235 -4.24 22.58 6.81
C GLY A 235 -4.65 21.75 8.03
N GLU A 236 -4.90 22.39 9.18
CA GLU A 236 -5.35 21.72 10.40
C GLU A 236 -6.72 21.06 10.22
N ILE A 237 -7.69 21.78 9.65
CA ILE A 237 -9.03 21.25 9.41
C ILE A 237 -8.97 20.06 8.44
N THR A 238 -8.17 20.16 7.37
CA THR A 238 -8.00 19.06 6.41
C THR A 238 -7.38 17.82 7.06
N ALA A 239 -6.41 17.99 7.96
CA ALA A 239 -5.82 16.88 8.71
C ALA A 239 -6.86 16.21 9.63
N ASN A 240 -7.66 17.00 10.36
CA ASN A 240 -8.70 16.49 11.25
C ASN A 240 -9.83 15.77 10.48
N LEU A 241 -10.29 16.34 9.36
CA LEU A 241 -11.28 15.70 8.48
C LEU A 241 -10.78 14.36 7.95
N LYS A 242 -9.50 14.26 7.61
CA LYS A 242 -8.90 13.00 7.16
C LYS A 242 -8.93 11.94 8.27
N ASP A 243 -8.63 12.31 9.51
CA ASP A 243 -8.70 11.39 10.67
C ASP A 243 -10.13 10.93 10.93
N ILE A 244 -11.07 11.88 11.06
CA ILE A 244 -12.48 11.59 11.34
C ILE A 244 -13.10 10.71 10.26
N ARG A 245 -12.87 11.02 8.97
CA ARG A 245 -13.37 10.19 7.86
C ARG A 245 -12.80 8.76 7.89
N SER A 246 -11.56 8.60 8.35
CA SER A 246 -10.97 7.28 8.57
C SER A 246 -11.68 6.54 9.70
N ARG A 247 -11.95 7.22 10.82
CA ARG A 247 -12.68 6.67 11.97
C ARG A 247 -14.11 6.28 11.62
N ILE A 248 -14.84 7.12 10.86
CA ILE A 248 -16.19 6.81 10.35
C ILE A 248 -16.17 5.53 9.54
N ARG A 249 -15.33 5.44 8.52
CA ARG A 249 -15.22 4.25 7.65
C ARG A 249 -15.01 2.97 8.47
N TYR A 250 -14.14 3.01 9.47
CA TYR A 250 -13.85 1.87 10.33
C TYR A 250 -14.99 1.52 11.28
N ALA A 251 -15.70 2.52 11.80
CA ALA A 251 -16.87 2.30 12.63
C ALA A 251 -18.06 1.75 11.82
N GLU A 252 -18.28 2.23 10.61
CA GLU A 252 -19.31 1.70 9.70
C GLU A 252 -19.06 0.23 9.35
N GLN A 253 -17.81 -0.15 9.07
CA GLN A 253 -17.43 -1.55 8.86
C GLN A 253 -17.84 -2.42 10.05
N MET A 254 -17.65 -1.95 11.29
CA MET A 254 -18.04 -2.66 12.51
C MET A 254 -19.56 -2.68 12.75
N ALA A 255 -20.32 -1.74 12.21
CA ALA A 255 -21.76 -1.65 12.40
C ALA A 255 -22.56 -2.45 11.35
N ASN A 256 -22.05 -2.53 10.13
CA ASN A 256 -22.82 -2.92 8.94
C ASN A 256 -22.45 -4.32 8.43
N PHE A 257 -22.46 -5.31 9.31
CA PHE A 257 -22.39 -6.74 8.95
C PHE A 257 -23.62 -7.51 9.41
N SER A 258 -23.90 -8.66 8.80
CA SER A 258 -25.03 -9.52 9.16
C SER A 258 -24.53 -10.83 9.75
N LEU A 259 -24.99 -11.15 10.96
CA LEU A 259 -24.89 -12.49 11.54
C LEU A 259 -25.95 -13.45 10.97
N GLY A 260 -26.92 -12.94 10.20
CA GLY A 260 -28.09 -13.69 9.74
C GLY A 260 -28.92 -14.26 10.89
N SER A 261 -29.72 -15.27 10.58
CA SER A 261 -30.44 -16.11 11.55
C SER A 261 -29.63 -17.33 11.99
N ALA A 262 -28.37 -17.46 11.53
CA ALA A 262 -27.52 -18.59 11.84
C ALA A 262 -27.54 -18.77 13.35
N LYS A 263 -27.97 -19.92 13.88
CA LYS A 263 -27.91 -20.25 15.32
C LYS A 263 -26.50 -20.67 15.72
N ASP A 264 -25.80 -21.30 14.78
CA ASP A 264 -24.42 -21.72 14.88
C ASP A 264 -23.48 -20.64 14.32
N LEU A 265 -22.79 -19.94 15.21
CA LEU A 265 -21.82 -18.89 14.85
C LEU A 265 -20.50 -19.46 14.33
N VAL A 266 -20.17 -20.73 14.62
CA VAL A 266 -19.00 -21.41 14.08
C VAL A 266 -19.21 -21.67 12.60
N ARG A 267 -20.36 -22.24 12.25
CA ARG A 267 -20.73 -22.44 10.84
C ARG A 267 -20.80 -21.11 10.09
N TRP A 268 -21.40 -20.08 10.71
CA TRP A 268 -21.42 -18.74 10.13
C TRP A 268 -20.01 -18.25 9.83
N TRP A 269 -19.08 -18.33 10.78
CA TRP A 269 -17.70 -17.88 10.58
C TRP A 269 -17.07 -18.55 9.37
N ASN A 270 -17.19 -19.87 9.23
CA ASN A 270 -16.55 -20.59 8.12
C ASN A 270 -17.09 -20.19 6.74
N THR A 271 -18.37 -19.81 6.64
CA THR A 271 -19.01 -19.46 5.36
C THR A 271 -19.20 -17.95 5.14
N ALA A 272 -18.92 -17.12 6.15
CA ALA A 272 -19.17 -15.68 6.08
C ALA A 272 -18.22 -14.99 5.08
N PRO A 273 -18.69 -13.95 4.37
CA PRO A 273 -17.81 -13.10 3.57
C PRO A 273 -16.66 -12.52 4.41
N HIS A 274 -15.48 -12.37 3.81
CA HIS A 274 -14.30 -11.79 4.49
C HIS A 274 -14.58 -10.42 5.10
N SER A 275 -15.41 -9.59 4.46
CA SER A 275 -15.86 -8.29 5.01
C SER A 275 -16.60 -8.45 6.34
N SER A 276 -17.42 -9.49 6.49
CA SER A 276 -18.14 -9.79 7.74
C SER A 276 -17.21 -10.36 8.81
N LYS A 277 -16.27 -11.24 8.44
CA LYS A 277 -15.20 -11.71 9.33
C LYS A 277 -14.36 -10.54 9.84
N ARG A 278 -14.00 -9.60 8.96
CA ARG A 278 -13.23 -8.39 9.30
C ARG A 278 -14.01 -7.52 10.28
N ALA A 279 -15.28 -7.26 9.97
CA ALA A 279 -16.16 -6.45 10.81
C ALA A 279 -16.26 -7.01 12.24
N ILE A 280 -16.54 -8.30 12.39
CA ILE A 280 -16.68 -8.93 13.71
C ILE A 280 -15.35 -9.02 14.44
N THR A 281 -14.25 -9.34 13.74
CA THR A 281 -12.90 -9.36 14.33
C THR A 281 -12.55 -8.00 14.90
N ARG A 282 -12.84 -6.92 14.15
CA ARG A 282 -12.59 -5.53 14.58
C ARG A 282 -13.53 -5.06 15.69
N LEU A 283 -14.75 -5.60 15.72
CA LEU A 283 -15.72 -5.34 16.79
C LEU A 283 -15.31 -6.00 18.10
N LEU A 284 -14.74 -7.20 18.06
CA LEU A 284 -14.32 -7.95 19.25
C LEU A 284 -12.91 -7.57 19.72
N LEU A 285 -12.00 -7.28 18.79
CA LEU A 285 -10.60 -6.97 19.09
C LEU A 285 -10.34 -5.46 18.97
N LYS A 286 -9.65 -4.93 19.97
CA LYS A 286 -9.08 -3.57 19.96
C LYS A 286 -7.90 -3.50 19.00
N LYS A 287 -7.02 -4.50 19.05
CA LYS A 287 -5.86 -4.68 18.16
C LYS A 287 -5.30 -6.10 18.27
N VAL A 288 -4.58 -6.52 17.24
CA VAL A 288 -3.72 -7.73 17.22
C VAL A 288 -2.27 -7.28 17.15
N GLU A 289 -1.49 -7.55 18.20
CA GLU A 289 -0.04 -7.28 18.17
C GLU A 289 0.72 -8.50 17.66
N VAL A 290 1.67 -8.26 16.75
CA VAL A 290 2.54 -9.31 16.21
C VAL A 290 3.99 -8.96 16.49
N PHE A 291 4.71 -9.89 17.09
CA PHE A 291 6.13 -9.80 17.40
C PHE A 291 6.97 -10.57 16.37
N PRO A 292 8.29 -10.28 16.28
CA PRO A 292 9.17 -11.04 15.40
C PRO A 292 9.19 -12.53 15.76
N ALA A 293 9.46 -13.38 14.77
CA ALA A 293 9.79 -14.77 15.04
C ALA A 293 11.10 -14.89 15.84
N SER A 294 11.23 -15.96 16.61
CA SER A 294 12.49 -16.26 17.33
C SER A 294 13.66 -16.48 16.37
N ALA A 295 13.38 -17.04 15.19
CA ALA A 295 14.37 -17.35 14.15
C ALA A 295 13.79 -17.23 12.74
N ARG A 296 14.67 -17.20 11.73
CA ARG A 296 14.28 -17.24 10.33
C ARG A 296 13.72 -18.62 9.99
N GLY A 297 12.62 -18.66 9.24
CA GLY A 297 12.01 -19.91 8.78
C GLY A 297 10.94 -20.50 9.69
N VAL A 298 10.61 -19.86 10.83
CA VAL A 298 9.50 -20.28 11.68
C VAL A 298 8.17 -20.21 10.92
N ARG A 299 7.49 -21.36 10.81
CA ARG A 299 6.20 -21.52 10.10
C ARG A 299 5.00 -21.70 11.02
N THR A 300 5.18 -21.53 12.32
CA THR A 300 4.15 -21.67 13.36
C THR A 300 3.95 -20.38 14.15
N VAL A 301 2.86 -20.28 14.90
CA VAL A 301 2.62 -19.19 15.85
C VAL A 301 3.26 -19.54 17.18
N GLU A 302 4.42 -18.96 17.47
CA GLU A 302 5.13 -19.17 18.73
C GLU A 302 4.39 -18.52 19.91
N PRO A 303 4.50 -19.06 21.13
CA PRO A 303 3.95 -18.42 22.32
C PRO A 303 4.39 -16.95 22.45
N GLY A 304 3.44 -16.05 22.68
CA GLY A 304 3.70 -14.60 22.80
C GLY A 304 3.97 -13.87 21.48
N ARG A 305 4.08 -14.57 20.34
CA ARG A 305 4.29 -13.94 19.03
C ARG A 305 3.08 -13.15 18.56
N VAL A 306 1.88 -13.59 18.93
CA VAL A 306 0.62 -12.91 18.63
C VAL A 306 -0.14 -12.66 19.93
N VAL A 307 -0.44 -11.38 20.19
CA VAL A 307 -1.18 -10.94 21.39
C VAL A 307 -2.48 -10.28 20.96
N LEU A 308 -3.60 -10.85 21.43
CA LEU A 308 -4.95 -10.38 21.11
C LEU A 308 -5.43 -9.43 22.22
N HIS A 309 -5.74 -8.19 21.86
CA HIS A 309 -6.30 -7.21 22.79
C HIS A 309 -7.80 -7.13 22.61
N TRP A 310 -8.58 -7.68 23.54
CA TRP A 310 -10.04 -7.72 23.45
C TRP A 310 -10.69 -6.40 23.85
N ARG A 311 -11.78 -6.05 23.17
CA ARG A 311 -12.69 -4.99 23.62
C ARG A 311 -13.58 -5.56 24.72
N LYS A 312 -13.87 -4.74 25.72
CA LYS A 312 -14.94 -5.02 26.68
C LYS A 312 -16.26 -4.66 26.00
N LEU A 313 -17.01 -5.67 25.56
CA LEU A 313 -18.40 -5.44 25.16
C LEU A 313 -19.23 -5.28 26.43
N SER A 314 -20.09 -4.26 26.46
CA SER A 314 -21.03 -4.09 27.56
C SER A 314 -21.97 -5.30 27.63
N ARG A 315 -22.09 -5.90 28.81
CA ARG A 315 -23.18 -6.84 29.07
C ARG A 315 -24.47 -6.04 29.00
N VAL A 316 -25.46 -6.54 28.26
CA VAL A 316 -26.83 -6.10 28.49
C VAL A 316 -27.11 -6.46 29.95
N SER A 317 -27.35 -5.46 30.79
CA SER A 317 -27.80 -5.69 32.15
C SER A 317 -29.09 -6.50 32.05
N ASP A 318 -29.11 -7.69 32.64
CA ASP A 318 -30.34 -8.47 32.82
C ASP A 318 -31.30 -7.58 33.63
N GLY A 319 -32.18 -6.88 32.91
CA GLY A 319 -33.29 -6.16 33.50
C GLY A 319 -34.31 -7.21 33.93
N GLY A 320 -34.23 -7.60 35.19
CA GLY A 320 -35.35 -8.16 35.95
C GLY A 320 -36.30 -7.05 36.39
#